data_AF-A0A316IZZ7-F1
#
_entry.id   AF-A0A316IZZ7-F1
#
_cell.length_a   1.000
_cell.length_b   1.000
_cell.length_c   1.000
_cell.angle_alpha   90.00
_cell.angle_beta   90.00
_cell.angle_gamma   90.00
#
_symmetry.space_group_name_H-M   'P 1'
#
loop_
_entity.id
_entity.type
_entity.pdbx_description
1 polymer ?
#
loop_
_entity_poly.entity_id
_entity_poly.type
_entity_poly.pdbx_seq_one_letter_code
_entity_poly.pdbx_strand_id
1 'polypeptide(L)'
;MLSIPNTFTPERRELFFQVLEDTCSPKQAAAAAGISRQTAFYHKANDVEFRTRWEKAVEVALDSLLDEAYRRAALGYDEPVIHQGRLATTSDPATGEERPLTVRKHSDRLLEVLLKFRYGEQMADRLRVKVEDTGLSADALLAMPADERAQLVALLSKYNAARPHDEEHDDE
;
A
#
# COMPACT_ATOMS: atom_id res chain seq x y z
N MET A 1 -30.59 22.94 7.63
CA MET A 1 -29.76 21.91 6.99
C MET A 1 -30.51 21.44 5.76
N LEU A 2 -29.97 21.68 4.56
CA LEU A 2 -30.61 21.27 3.30
C LEU A 2 -30.74 19.74 3.29
N SER A 3 -31.98 19.25 3.20
CA SER A 3 -32.27 17.81 3.10
C SER A 3 -31.62 17.28 1.82
N ILE A 4 -30.63 16.39 1.96
CA ILE A 4 -29.97 15.76 0.83
C ILE A 4 -31.02 14.85 0.15
N PRO A 5 -31.40 15.12 -1.10
CA PRO A 5 -32.39 14.28 -1.78
C PRO A 5 -31.83 12.87 -1.94
N ASN A 6 -32.57 11.86 -1.47
CA ASN A 6 -32.24 10.44 -1.69
C ASN A 6 -32.47 9.99 -3.15
N THR A 7 -32.75 10.92 -4.07
CA THR A 7 -32.98 10.61 -5.48
C THR A 7 -31.67 10.62 -6.23
N PHE A 8 -31.26 9.45 -6.72
CA PHE A 8 -30.06 9.27 -7.52
C PHE A 8 -30.42 9.31 -9.02
N THR A 9 -30.65 10.53 -9.54
CA THR A 9 -30.99 10.72 -10.95
C THR A 9 -29.84 10.28 -11.86
N PRO A 10 -30.09 9.98 -13.15
CA PRO A 10 -29.04 9.62 -14.09
C PRO A 10 -27.89 10.62 -14.16
N GLU A 11 -28.17 11.93 -14.09
CA GLU A 11 -27.17 12.99 -14.14
C GLU A 11 -26.28 13.00 -12.89
N ARG A 12 -26.88 12.79 -11.71
CA ARG A 12 -26.15 12.66 -10.45
C ARG A 12 -25.29 11.39 -10.45
N ARG A 13 -25.81 10.31 -11.02
CA ARG A 13 -25.10 9.04 -11.20
C ARG A 13 -23.87 9.21 -12.08
N GLU A 14 -24.00 9.96 -13.16
CA GLU A 14 -22.87 10.24 -14.04
C GLU A 14 -21.80 11.08 -13.35
N LEU A 15 -22.19 12.18 -12.71
CA LEU A 15 -21.27 13.01 -11.93
C LEU A 15 -20.59 12.22 -10.79
N PHE A 16 -21.33 11.32 -10.14
CA PHE A 16 -20.78 10.43 -9.13
C PHE A 16 -19.65 9.57 -9.69
N PHE A 17 -19.85 8.94 -10.85
CA PHE A 17 -18.84 8.06 -11.45
C PHE A 17 -17.64 8.84 -11.97
N GLN A 18 -17.82 10.00 -12.59
CA GLN A 18 -16.70 10.87 -13.02
C GLN A 18 -15.78 11.21 -11.84
N VAL A 19 -16.35 11.66 -10.72
CA VAL A 19 -15.55 12.01 -9.54
C VAL A 19 -14.94 10.77 -8.88
N LEU A 20 -15.60 9.60 -8.98
CA LEU A 20 -15.03 8.36 -8.47
C LEU A 20 -13.83 7.90 -9.31
N GLU A 21 -13.89 8.02 -10.64
CA GLU A 21 -12.80 7.76 -11.58
C GLU A 21 -11.61 8.70 -11.35
N ASP A 22 -11.86 9.96 -10.97
CA ASP A 22 -10.80 10.94 -10.74
C ASP A 22 -10.12 10.77 -9.36
N THR A 23 -10.87 10.36 -8.34
CA THR A 23 -10.44 10.49 -6.94
C THR A 23 -10.35 9.19 -6.15
N CYS A 24 -10.91 8.09 -6.68
CA CYS A 24 -11.15 6.84 -5.95
C CYS A 24 -11.90 7.06 -4.61
N SER A 25 -12.62 8.19 -4.44
CA SER A 25 -13.19 8.58 -3.16
C SER A 25 -14.72 8.62 -3.20
N PRO A 26 -15.41 7.60 -2.65
CA PRO A 26 -16.86 7.56 -2.56
C PRO A 26 -17.45 8.73 -1.76
N LYS A 27 -16.68 9.29 -0.81
CA LYS A 27 -17.08 10.47 -0.05
C LYS A 27 -17.12 11.72 -0.94
N GLN A 28 -16.07 11.95 -1.73
CA GLN A 28 -16.00 13.10 -2.63
C GLN A 28 -17.03 12.97 -3.75
N ALA A 29 -17.15 11.78 -4.33
CA ALA A 29 -18.15 11.49 -5.36
C ALA A 29 -19.59 11.71 -4.88
N ALA A 30 -19.94 11.24 -3.67
CA ALA A 30 -21.27 11.46 -3.11
C ALA A 30 -21.55 12.95 -2.82
N ALA A 31 -20.54 13.68 -2.32
CA ALA A 31 -20.65 15.12 -2.07
C ALA A 31 -20.86 15.90 -3.38
N ALA A 32 -20.10 15.59 -4.43
CA ALA A 32 -20.23 16.20 -5.74
C ALA A 32 -21.59 15.91 -6.39
N ALA A 33 -22.06 14.66 -6.31
CA ALA A 33 -23.36 14.25 -6.83
C ALA A 33 -24.57 14.71 -5.98
N GLY A 34 -24.33 15.35 -4.83
CA GLY A 34 -25.39 15.84 -3.95
C GLY A 34 -26.26 14.72 -3.36
N ILE A 35 -25.65 13.57 -3.05
CA ILE A 35 -26.31 12.42 -2.42
C ILE A 35 -25.61 12.03 -1.10
N SER A 36 -26.28 11.25 -0.27
CA SER A 36 -25.63 10.68 0.90
C SER A 36 -24.70 9.53 0.48
N ARG A 37 -23.59 9.35 1.20
CA ARG A 37 -22.71 8.20 1.00
C ARG A 37 -23.46 6.87 1.21
N GLN A 38 -24.42 6.83 2.13
CA GLN A 38 -25.23 5.64 2.38
C GLN A 38 -26.09 5.27 1.17
N THR A 39 -26.66 6.26 0.47
CA THR A 39 -27.41 6.06 -0.77
C THR A 39 -26.53 5.39 -1.83
N ALA A 40 -25.31 5.90 -2.04
CA ALA A 40 -24.35 5.32 -2.98
C ALA A 40 -24.02 3.84 -2.66
N PHE A 41 -23.77 3.50 -1.39
CA PHE A 41 -23.53 2.12 -0.98
C PHE A 41 -24.76 1.23 -1.08
N TYR A 42 -25.96 1.76 -0.84
CA TYR A 42 -27.21 1.03 -1.07
C TYR A 42 -27.34 0.61 -2.53
N HIS A 43 -27.08 1.52 -3.48
CA HIS A 43 -27.07 1.16 -4.90
C HIS A 43 -25.97 0.15 -5.24
N LYS A 44 -24.75 0.30 -4.70
CA LYS A 44 -23.68 -0.70 -4.88
C LYS A 44 -24.05 -2.09 -4.38
N ALA A 45 -24.87 -2.20 -3.34
CA ALA A 45 -25.30 -3.49 -2.80
C ALA A 45 -26.44 -4.13 -3.60
N ASN A 46 -27.37 -3.33 -4.12
CA ASN A 46 -28.64 -3.81 -4.68
C ASN A 46 -28.73 -3.73 -6.22
N ASP A 47 -27.82 -3.02 -6.88
CA ASP A 47 -27.78 -2.84 -8.33
C ASP A 47 -26.44 -3.37 -8.87
N VAL A 48 -26.52 -4.49 -9.60
CA VAL A 48 -25.34 -5.19 -10.13
C VAL A 48 -24.61 -4.34 -11.16
N GLU A 49 -25.33 -3.65 -12.04
CA GLU A 49 -24.74 -2.79 -13.07
C GLU A 49 -24.01 -1.61 -12.43
N PHE A 50 -24.65 -0.98 -11.45
CA PHE A 50 -24.04 0.10 -10.68
C PHE A 50 -22.76 -0.37 -9.95
N ARG A 51 -22.78 -1.57 -9.36
CA ARG A 51 -21.61 -2.15 -8.70
C ARG A 51 -20.47 -2.41 -9.68
N THR A 52 -20.75 -3.00 -10.83
CA THR A 52 -19.74 -3.26 -11.86
C THR A 52 -19.12 -1.96 -12.36
N ARG A 53 -19.93 -0.93 -12.63
CA ARG A 53 -19.43 0.38 -13.03
C ARG A 53 -18.60 1.03 -11.92
N TRP A 54 -18.99 0.87 -10.65
CA TRP A 54 -18.21 1.35 -9.52
C TRP A 54 -16.83 0.70 -9.43
N GLU A 55 -16.78 -0.62 -9.54
CA GLU A 55 -15.53 -1.37 -9.50
C GLU A 55 -14.63 -0.93 -10.64
N LYS A 56 -15.19 -0.75 -11.84
CA LYS A 56 -14.44 -0.24 -12.99
C LYS A 56 -13.92 1.19 -12.78
N ALA A 57 -14.74 2.07 -12.21
CA ALA A 57 -14.34 3.43 -11.89
C ALA A 57 -13.17 3.47 -10.89
N VAL A 58 -13.20 2.60 -9.88
CA VAL A 58 -12.10 2.45 -8.93
C VAL A 58 -10.83 1.93 -9.61
N GLU A 59 -10.92 0.96 -10.51
CA GLU A 59 -9.77 0.50 -11.30
C GLU A 59 -9.13 1.65 -12.08
N VAL A 60 -9.91 2.45 -12.80
CA VAL A 60 -9.42 3.60 -13.58
C VAL A 60 -8.69 4.62 -12.69
N ALA A 61 -9.26 4.91 -11.51
CA ALA A 61 -8.64 5.82 -10.56
C ALA A 61 -7.31 5.28 -10.01
N LEU A 62 -7.24 3.97 -9.74
CA LEU A 62 -6.03 3.32 -9.25
C LEU A 62 -4.96 3.19 -10.33
N ASP A 63 -5.33 2.94 -11.57
CA ASP A 63 -4.41 2.95 -12.72
C ASP A 63 -3.79 4.34 -12.90
N SER A 64 -4.59 5.40 -12.83
CA SER A 64 -4.11 6.78 -12.90
C SER A 64 -3.16 7.12 -11.73
N LEU A 65 -3.45 6.61 -10.54
CA LEU A 65 -2.55 6.75 -9.38
C LEU A 65 -1.24 5.99 -9.58
N LEU A 66 -1.30 4.80 -10.18
CA LEU A 66 -0.12 3.99 -10.49
C LEU A 66 0.78 4.68 -11.52
N ASP A 67 0.19 5.29 -12.55
CA ASP A 67 0.91 6.07 -13.56
C ASP A 67 1.65 7.26 -12.93
N GLU A 68 1.00 8.01 -12.05
CA GLU A 68 1.65 9.13 -11.34
C GLU A 68 2.74 8.64 -10.39
N ALA A 69 2.54 7.50 -9.71
CA ALA A 69 3.57 6.88 -8.89
C ALA A 69 4.78 6.46 -9.73
N TYR A 70 4.56 5.83 -10.87
CA TYR A 70 5.61 5.46 -11.82
C TYR A 70 6.33 6.69 -12.36
N ARG A 71 5.60 7.75 -12.75
CA ARG A 71 6.20 9.00 -13.22
C ARG A 71 7.12 9.59 -12.16
N ARG A 72 6.71 9.67 -10.89
CA ARG A 72 7.57 10.20 -9.81
C ARG A 72 8.74 9.30 -9.46
N ALA A 73 8.55 7.99 -9.51
CA ALA A 73 9.59 7.01 -9.16
C ALA A 73 10.61 6.87 -10.29
N ALA A 74 10.17 6.46 -11.48
CA ALA A 74 11.03 6.06 -12.60
C ALA A 74 11.43 7.23 -13.51
N LEU A 75 10.49 8.10 -13.89
CA LEU A 75 10.77 9.23 -14.80
C LEU A 75 11.25 10.49 -14.06
N GLY A 76 10.89 10.59 -12.79
CA GLY A 76 11.15 11.70 -11.91
C GLY A 76 10.20 12.86 -12.08
N TYR A 77 10.38 13.88 -11.25
CA TYR A 77 9.66 15.15 -11.29
C TYR A 77 10.63 16.31 -11.08
N ASP A 78 10.30 17.46 -11.65
CA ASP A 78 11.09 18.67 -11.50
C ASP A 78 10.73 19.35 -10.18
N GLU A 79 11.69 19.43 -9.26
CA GLU A 79 11.51 20.12 -7.99
C GLU A 79 12.17 21.50 -8.04
N PRO A 80 11.45 22.58 -7.69
CA PRO A 80 12.03 23.91 -7.63
C PRO A 80 13.11 24.03 -6.55
N VAL A 81 14.23 24.65 -6.90
CA VAL A 81 15.32 24.93 -5.96
C VAL A 81 14.94 26.15 -5.12
N ILE A 82 14.77 25.93 -3.81
CA ILE A 82 14.59 27.00 -2.83
C ILE A 82 15.90 27.21 -2.09
N HIS A 83 16.47 28.41 -2.18
CA HIS A 83 17.69 28.81 -1.47
C HIS A 83 17.38 29.98 -0.55
N GLN A 84 17.66 29.83 0.76
CA GLN A 84 17.37 30.85 1.78
C GLN A 84 15.91 31.35 1.77
N GLY A 85 14.95 30.44 1.57
CA GLY A 85 13.52 30.77 1.54
C GLY A 85 13.06 31.50 0.27
N ARG A 86 13.92 31.65 -0.74
CA ARG A 86 13.60 32.25 -2.04
C ARG A 86 13.74 31.23 -3.15
N LEU A 87 12.84 31.32 -4.12
CA LEU A 87 12.90 30.52 -5.35
C LEU A 87 14.12 30.96 -6.16
N ALA A 88 15.02 30.03 -6.47
CA ALA A 88 16.12 30.30 -7.39
C ALA A 88 15.57 30.34 -8.82
N THR A 89 15.98 31.34 -9.61
CA THR A 89 15.61 31.47 -11.02
C THR A 89 16.83 31.34 -11.93
N THR A 90 16.59 30.95 -13.17
CA THR A 90 17.58 30.91 -14.25
C THR A 90 16.96 31.57 -15.48
N SER A 91 17.77 32.26 -16.29
CA SER A 91 17.31 32.91 -17.52
C SER A 91 17.35 31.92 -18.68
N ASP A 92 16.25 31.81 -19.43
CA ASP A 92 16.19 31.01 -20.65
C ASP A 92 17.10 31.63 -21.72
N PRO A 93 18.12 30.91 -22.25
CA PRO A 93 19.04 31.44 -23.25
C PRO A 93 18.37 31.89 -24.56
N ALA A 94 17.20 31.33 -24.90
CA ALA A 94 16.51 31.61 -26.16
C ALA A 94 15.53 32.79 -26.04
N THR A 95 14.85 32.94 -24.91
CA THR A 95 13.79 33.95 -24.73
C THR A 95 14.18 35.07 -23.75
N GLY A 96 15.20 34.87 -22.92
CA GLY A 96 15.61 35.77 -21.86
C GLY A 96 14.70 35.76 -20.63
N GLU A 97 13.60 34.97 -20.64
CA GLU A 97 12.65 34.91 -19.53
C GLU A 97 13.27 34.22 -18.30
N GLU A 98 12.98 34.77 -17.11
CA GLU A 98 13.34 34.10 -15.86
C GLU A 98 12.38 32.94 -15.56
N ARG A 99 12.94 31.75 -15.38
CA ARG A 99 12.20 30.54 -14.99
C ARG A 99 12.74 29.97 -13.69
N PRO A 100 11.91 29.27 -12.90
CA PRO A 100 12.39 28.56 -11.72
C PRO A 100 13.52 27.60 -12.09
N LEU A 101 14.63 27.65 -11.36
CA LEU A 101 15.65 26.62 -11.43
C LEU A 101 15.09 25.36 -10.79
N THR A 102 14.99 24.28 -11.56
CA THR A 102 14.49 22.98 -11.09
C THR A 102 15.57 21.92 -11.15
N VAL A 103 15.51 20.95 -10.23
CA VAL A 103 16.32 19.72 -10.27
C VAL A 103 15.39 18.54 -10.47
N ARG A 104 15.75 17.64 -11.38
CA ARG A 104 15.03 16.38 -11.57
C ARG A 104 15.26 15.48 -10.34
N LYS A 105 14.19 15.15 -9.62
CA LYS A 105 14.20 14.20 -8.50
C LYS A 105 13.41 12.95 -8.81
N HIS A 106 13.81 11.86 -8.17
CA HIS A 106 13.11 10.57 -8.18
C HIS A 106 12.65 10.23 -6.77
N SER A 107 11.56 9.47 -6.67
CA SER A 107 11.09 8.93 -5.40
C SER A 107 11.50 7.47 -5.25
N ASP A 108 12.65 7.24 -4.62
CA ASP A 108 13.16 5.89 -4.36
C ASP A 108 12.18 5.08 -3.49
N ARG A 109 11.48 5.74 -2.58
CA ARG A 109 10.44 5.10 -1.77
C ARG A 109 9.27 4.61 -2.63
N LEU A 110 8.79 5.40 -3.58
CA LEU A 110 7.76 4.94 -4.51
C LEU A 110 8.30 3.83 -5.41
N LEU A 111 9.56 3.92 -5.87
CA LEU A 111 10.19 2.87 -6.66
C LEU A 111 10.22 1.54 -5.90
N GLU A 112 10.65 1.55 -4.63
CA GLU A 112 10.64 0.38 -3.76
C GLU A 112 9.22 -0.19 -3.57
N VAL A 113 8.22 0.68 -3.34
CA VAL A 113 6.82 0.26 -3.19
C VAL A 113 6.29 -0.39 -4.47
N LEU A 114 6.57 0.17 -5.64
CA LEU A 114 6.18 -0.40 -6.94
C LEU A 114 6.83 -1.76 -7.18
N LEU A 115 8.12 -1.89 -6.84
CA LEU A 115 8.84 -3.16 -6.95
C LEU A 115 8.26 -4.20 -5.98
N LYS A 116 7.97 -3.85 -4.73
CA LYS A 116 7.31 -4.74 -3.76
C LYS A 116 5.89 -5.10 -4.17
N PHE A 117 5.15 -4.18 -4.81
CA PHE A 117 3.83 -4.49 -5.35
C PHE A 117 3.91 -5.55 -6.46
N ARG A 118 4.91 -5.47 -7.34
CA ARG A 118 5.07 -6.41 -8.47
C ARG A 118 5.79 -7.72 -8.10
N TYR A 119 6.77 -7.66 -7.21
CA TYR A 119 7.70 -8.73 -6.87
C TYR A 119 7.68 -9.07 -5.37
N GLY A 120 6.52 -8.89 -4.72
CA GLY A 120 6.38 -9.02 -3.28
C GLY A 120 6.90 -10.35 -2.71
N GLU A 121 6.63 -11.47 -3.37
CA GLU A 121 7.12 -12.79 -2.95
C GLU A 121 8.66 -12.91 -3.02
N GLN A 122 9.28 -12.32 -4.03
CA GLN A 122 10.73 -12.33 -4.23
C GLN A 122 11.43 -11.33 -3.30
N MET A 123 10.78 -10.21 -2.99
CA MET A 123 11.27 -9.14 -2.12
C MET A 123 10.78 -9.26 -0.67
N ALA A 124 10.04 -10.32 -0.34
CA ALA A 124 9.57 -10.57 1.01
C ALA A 124 10.79 -10.83 1.91
N ASP A 125 10.85 -10.10 3.03
CA ASP A 125 11.84 -10.35 4.06
C ASP A 125 11.58 -11.73 4.64
N ARG A 126 12.35 -12.72 4.18
CA ARG A 126 12.29 -14.08 4.71
C ARG A 126 12.96 -14.05 6.08
N LEU A 127 12.15 -14.11 7.13
CA LEU A 127 12.65 -14.36 8.47
C LEU A 127 13.34 -15.73 8.45
N ARG A 128 14.68 -15.73 8.44
CA ARG A 128 15.48 -16.93 8.66
C ARG A 128 15.38 -17.27 10.15
N VAL A 129 14.32 -18.00 10.52
CA VAL A 129 14.25 -18.63 11.84
C VAL A 129 15.18 -19.83 11.79
N LYS A 130 16.37 -19.72 12.40
CA LYS A 130 17.16 -20.90 12.75
C LYS A 130 16.39 -21.62 13.87
N VAL A 131 15.60 -22.63 13.51
CA VAL A 131 15.11 -23.60 14.50
C VAL A 131 16.28 -24.55 14.73
N GLU A 132 16.92 -24.45 15.88
CA GLU A 132 17.82 -25.52 16.32
C GLU A 132 17.00 -26.81 16.35
N ASP A 133 17.40 -27.79 15.55
CA ASP A 133 16.67 -29.05 15.43
C ASP A 133 16.70 -29.74 16.80
N THR A 134 15.56 -29.69 17.50
CA THR A 134 15.39 -30.41 18.77
C THR A 134 15.31 -31.92 18.56
N GLY A 135 15.29 -32.40 17.29
CA GLY A 135 15.07 -33.80 16.93
C GLY A 135 13.63 -34.26 17.14
N LEU A 136 12.72 -33.33 17.43
CA LEU A 136 11.32 -33.61 17.76
C LEU A 136 10.39 -33.18 16.62
N SER A 137 9.53 -34.08 16.20
CA SER A 137 8.53 -33.78 15.16
C SER A 137 7.37 -32.95 15.73
N ALA A 138 6.99 -31.89 15.02
CA ALA A 138 5.85 -31.04 15.39
C ALA A 138 4.52 -31.82 15.45
N ASP A 139 4.31 -32.75 14.52
CA ASP A 139 3.08 -33.55 14.47
C ASP A 139 2.92 -34.47 15.69
N ALA A 140 4.01 -35.10 16.16
CA ALA A 140 3.96 -35.89 17.38
C ALA A 140 3.65 -35.02 18.61
N LEU A 141 4.22 -33.81 18.71
CA LEU A 141 3.94 -32.89 19.81
C LEU A 141 2.48 -32.45 19.85
N LEU A 142 1.87 -32.23 18.69
CA LEU A 142 0.45 -31.87 18.59
C LEU A 142 -0.48 -33.04 18.93
N ALA A 143 -0.06 -34.29 18.64
CA ALA A 143 -0.80 -35.49 19.00
C ALA A 143 -0.75 -35.81 20.51
N MET A 144 0.20 -35.26 21.25
CA MET A 144 0.30 -35.45 22.71
C MET A 144 -0.79 -34.67 23.47
N PRO A 145 -1.26 -35.21 24.61
CA PRO A 145 -2.06 -34.47 25.58
C PRO A 145 -1.40 -33.13 25.98
N ALA A 146 -2.23 -32.12 26.23
CA ALA A 146 -1.74 -30.76 26.44
C ALA A 146 -0.87 -30.61 27.71
N ASP A 147 -1.16 -31.39 28.74
CA ASP A 147 -0.42 -31.47 29.99
C ASP A 147 0.96 -32.15 29.80
N GLU A 148 1.01 -33.26 29.05
CA GLU A 148 2.27 -33.93 28.73
C GLU A 148 3.18 -33.07 27.84
N ARG A 149 2.60 -32.39 26.83
CA ARG A 149 3.32 -31.43 25.99
C ARG A 149 3.91 -30.30 26.84
N ALA A 150 3.16 -29.76 27.80
CA ALA A 150 3.66 -28.69 28.68
C ALA A 150 4.83 -29.15 29.56
N GLN A 151 4.76 -30.38 30.09
CA GLN A 151 5.85 -30.97 30.86
C GLN A 151 7.10 -31.18 30.02
N LEU A 152 6.95 -31.70 28.80
CA LEU A 152 8.07 -31.91 27.87
C LEU A 152 8.76 -30.59 27.51
N VAL A 153 8.00 -29.54 27.21
CA VAL A 153 8.55 -28.19 26.95
C VAL A 153 9.37 -27.69 28.14
N ALA A 154 8.87 -27.87 29.36
CA ALA A 154 9.59 -27.46 30.57
C ALA A 154 10.90 -28.24 30.78
N LEU A 155 10.91 -29.54 30.46
CA LEU A 155 12.10 -30.39 30.53
C LEU A 155 13.12 -30.02 29.45
N LEU A 156 12.69 -29.81 28.21
CA LEU A 156 13.57 -29.39 27.10
C LEU A 156 14.23 -28.04 27.37
N SER A 157 13.48 -27.09 27.96
CA SER A 157 14.05 -25.80 28.36
C SER A 157 15.17 -25.97 29.39
N LYS A 158 15.01 -26.86 30.38
CA LYS A 158 16.06 -27.17 31.36
C LYS A 158 17.23 -27.91 30.73
N TYR A 159 16.95 -28.86 29.84
CA TYR A 159 17.98 -29.60 29.10
C TYR A 159 18.84 -28.65 28.25
N ASN A 160 18.21 -27.77 27.47
CA ASN A 160 18.94 -26.78 26.65
C ASN A 160 19.79 -25.84 27.52
N ALA A 161 19.30 -25.42 28.68
CA ALA A 161 20.08 -24.60 29.62
C ALA A 161 21.28 -25.33 30.24
N ALA A 162 21.22 -26.67 30.29
CA ALA A 162 22.30 -27.52 30.81
C ALA A 162 23.20 -28.10 29.71
N ARG A 163 22.83 -27.95 28.43
CA ARG A 163 23.60 -28.44 27.30
C ARG A 163 24.88 -27.61 27.20
N PRO A 164 26.07 -28.22 27.21
CA PRO A 164 27.29 -27.48 26.91
C PRO A 164 27.17 -26.92 25.49
N HIS A 165 27.43 -25.63 25.32
CA HIS A 165 27.62 -25.08 23.97
C HIS A 165 28.91 -25.70 23.43
N ASP A 166 28.79 -26.60 22.46
CA ASP A 166 29.93 -26.95 21.63
C ASP A 166 30.34 -25.65 20.92
N GLU A 167 31.53 -25.15 21.25
CA GLU A 167 32.22 -24.16 20.42
C GLU A 167 32.60 -24.88 19.11
N GLU A 168 31.63 -25.03 18.21
CA GLU A 168 31.93 -25.37 16.83
C GLU A 168 32.82 -24.27 16.27
N HIS A 169 34.02 -24.67 15.87
CA HIS A 169 35.06 -23.86 15.26
C HIS A 169 34.49 -22.90 14.20
N ASP A 170 34.89 -21.63 14.33
CA ASP A 170 34.99 -20.71 13.20
C ASP A 170 35.95 -21.31 12.15
N ASP A 171 35.41 -22.06 11.20
CA ASP A 171 36.14 -22.42 9.97
C ASP A 171 35.62 -21.54 8.81
N GLU A 172 36.45 -20.53 8.50
CA GLU A 172 36.65 -19.72 7.27
C GLU A 172 35.47 -19.13 6.47
#